data_AF-A0A497M9B4-F1
#
_entry.id   AF-A0A497M9B4-F1
#
_cell.length_a   1.000
_cell.length_b   1.000
_cell.length_c   1.000
_cell.angle_alpha   90.00
_cell.angle_beta   90.00
_cell.angle_gamma   90.00
#
_symmetry.space_group_name_H-M   'P 1'
#
loop_
_entity.id
_entity.type
_entity.pdbx_description
1 polymer ?
#
loop_
_entity_poly.entity_id
_entity_poly.type
_entity_poly.pdbx_seq_one_letter_code
_entity_poly.pdbx_strand_id
1 'polypeptide(L)'
;MGRRRLVFDYRSWKAKVAAMELTSKLGRAIIGRMREKTYITASQLARDLNAPLPTVLYHLTRLRIAGLVEMYRGYGKRFRPVIYYKLSPSEVVIDLGGEKIERGGEGENRDRGGCDRERRGSKL
;
A
#
# COMPACT_ATOMS: atom_id res chain seq x y z
N MET A 1 1.40 15.82 3.29
CA MET A 1 1.29 15.08 2.01
C MET A 1 0.05 14.21 2.06
N GLY A 2 -0.97 14.49 1.24
CA GLY A 2 -2.20 13.69 1.23
C GLY A 2 -1.92 12.25 0.81
N ARG A 3 -2.52 11.28 1.51
CA ARG A 3 -2.43 9.86 1.13
C ARG A 3 -3.15 9.68 -0.21
N ARG A 4 -2.41 9.34 -1.28
CA ARG A 4 -2.99 9.05 -2.59
C ARG A 4 -3.46 7.61 -2.61
N ARG A 5 -4.77 7.40 -2.50
CA ARG A 5 -5.41 6.08 -2.55
C ARG A 5 -5.75 5.73 -3.99
N LEU A 6 -5.37 4.52 -4.42
CA LEU A 6 -5.77 3.94 -5.70
C LEU A 6 -6.78 2.83 -5.42
N VAL A 7 -8.00 2.99 -5.93
CA VAL A 7 -9.08 2.01 -5.78
C VAL A 7 -9.29 1.33 -7.13
N PHE A 8 -9.29 0.00 -7.12
CA PHE A 8 -9.63 -0.82 -8.26
C PHE A 8 -10.95 -1.54 -8.03
N ASP A 9 -11.82 -1.55 -9.03
CA ASP A 9 -12.85 -2.58 -9.15
C ASP A 9 -12.19 -3.93 -9.46
N TYR A 10 -12.57 -5.00 -8.77
CA TYR A 10 -11.96 -6.33 -8.91
C TYR A 10 -12.06 -6.94 -10.32
N ARG A 11 -13.08 -6.55 -11.11
CA ARG A 11 -13.28 -6.97 -12.50
C ARG A 11 -12.44 -6.15 -13.47
N SER A 12 -11.87 -5.03 -13.03
CA SER A 12 -11.06 -4.18 -13.90
C SER A 12 -9.79 -4.90 -14.35
N TRP A 13 -9.43 -4.72 -15.62
CA TRP A 13 -8.20 -5.29 -16.15
C TRP A 13 -6.95 -4.75 -15.42
N LYS A 14 -7.01 -3.51 -14.89
CA LYS A 14 -5.95 -2.92 -14.07
C LYS A 14 -5.79 -3.66 -12.73
N ALA A 15 -6.89 -4.07 -12.08
CA ALA A 15 -6.83 -4.91 -10.89
C ALA A 15 -6.10 -6.23 -11.17
N LYS A 16 -6.42 -6.88 -12.29
CA LYS A 16 -5.74 -8.11 -12.72
C LYS A 16 -4.24 -7.89 -12.93
N VAL A 17 -3.85 -6.83 -13.63
CA VAL A 17 -2.43 -6.50 -13.85
C VAL A 17 -1.72 -6.24 -12.52
N ALA A 18 -2.32 -5.43 -11.63
CA ALA A 18 -1.79 -5.15 -10.30
C ALA A 18 -1.61 -6.44 -9.50
N ALA A 19 -2.63 -7.30 -9.45
CA ALA A 19 -2.59 -8.57 -8.73
C ALA A 19 -1.46 -9.48 -9.24
N MET A 20 -1.28 -9.60 -10.56
CA MET A 20 -0.18 -10.40 -11.13
C MET A 20 1.21 -9.88 -10.74
N GLU A 21 1.39 -8.56 -10.61
CA GLU A 21 2.66 -8.00 -10.16
C GLU A 21 2.87 -8.18 -8.65
N LEU A 22 1.79 -8.09 -7.86
CA LEU A 22 1.84 -8.36 -6.41
C LEU A 22 2.08 -9.84 -6.11
N THR A 23 1.67 -10.77 -6.98
CA THR A 23 1.98 -12.21 -6.82
C THR A 23 3.33 -12.60 -7.42
N SER A 24 3.89 -11.81 -8.33
CA SER A 24 5.25 -12.01 -8.87
C SER A 24 6.33 -11.79 -7.80
N LYS A 25 7.28 -12.73 -7.68
CA LYS A 25 8.46 -12.56 -6.79
C LYS A 25 9.26 -11.32 -7.15
N LEU A 26 9.54 -11.11 -8.44
CA LEU A 26 10.31 -9.96 -8.90
C LEU A 26 9.47 -8.66 -8.85
N GLY A 27 8.17 -8.73 -9.15
CA GLY A 27 7.26 -7.58 -9.01
C GLY A 27 7.22 -7.05 -7.57
N ARG A 28 7.08 -7.94 -6.58
CA ARG A 28 7.18 -7.57 -5.16
C ARG A 28 8.55 -7.01 -4.79
N ALA A 29 9.63 -7.61 -5.28
CA ALA A 29 10.98 -7.15 -4.98
C ALA A 29 11.23 -5.73 -5.53
N ILE A 30 10.74 -5.42 -6.74
CA ILE A 30 10.77 -4.07 -7.32
C ILE A 30 10.00 -3.09 -6.44
N ILE A 31 8.74 -3.40 -6.07
CA ILE A 31 7.94 -2.53 -5.20
C ILE A 31 8.66 -2.30 -3.86
N GLY A 32 9.19 -3.36 -3.25
CA GLY A 32 9.95 -3.28 -2.00
C GLY A 32 11.14 -2.31 -2.11
N ARG A 33 11.95 -2.44 -3.17
CA ARG A 33 13.10 -1.55 -3.37
C ARG A 33 12.70 -0.10 -3.65
N MET A 34 11.57 0.11 -4.32
CA MET A 34 11.02 1.45 -4.55
C MET A 34 10.44 2.10 -3.28
N ARG A 35 10.11 1.34 -2.22
CA ARG A 35 9.72 1.89 -0.92
C ARG A 35 10.92 2.47 -0.16
N GLU A 36 12.10 1.88 -0.33
CA GLU A 36 13.33 2.33 0.32
C GLU A 36 13.94 3.56 -0.35
N LYS A 37 13.74 3.72 -1.66
CA LYS A 37 14.28 4.83 -2.47
C LYS A 37 13.16 5.53 -3.23
N THR A 38 12.92 6.79 -2.91
CA THR A 38 11.84 7.59 -3.52
C THR A 38 11.99 7.73 -5.05
N TYR A 39 13.22 7.76 -5.57
CA TYR A 39 13.51 7.91 -7.00
C TYR A 39 14.56 6.87 -7.43
N ILE A 40 14.22 5.96 -8.35
CA ILE A 40 15.14 4.90 -8.82
C ILE A 40 15.03 4.68 -10.33
N THR A 41 16.15 4.35 -10.99
CA THR A 41 16.17 4.01 -12.42
C THR A 41 16.00 2.52 -12.67
N ALA A 42 15.58 2.12 -13.87
CA ALA A 42 15.49 0.69 -14.23
C ALA A 42 16.84 -0.03 -14.12
N SER A 43 17.95 0.63 -14.52
CA SER A 43 19.29 0.06 -14.40
C SER A 43 19.77 -0.07 -12.96
N GLN A 44 19.34 0.84 -12.07
CA GLN A 44 19.58 0.69 -10.64
C GLN A 44 18.80 -0.50 -10.09
N LEU A 45 17.51 -0.64 -10.39
CA LEU A 45 16.70 -1.79 -9.99
C LEU A 45 17.27 -3.12 -10.49
N ALA A 46 17.67 -3.20 -11.75
CA ALA A 46 18.30 -4.40 -12.33
C ALA A 46 19.55 -4.84 -11.57
N ARG A 47 20.42 -3.87 -11.22
CA ARG A 47 21.62 -4.13 -10.42
C ARG A 47 21.28 -4.51 -8.98
N ASP A 48 20.38 -3.73 -8.38
CA ASP A 48 19.95 -3.84 -6.98
C ASP A 48 19.25 -5.18 -6.68
N LEU A 49 18.61 -5.78 -7.68
CA LEU A 49 17.85 -7.03 -7.58
C LEU A 49 18.52 -8.21 -8.31
N ASN A 50 19.72 -8.00 -8.88
CA ASN A 50 20.42 -8.97 -9.72
C ASN A 50 19.51 -9.61 -10.79
N ALA A 51 18.79 -8.75 -11.54
CA ALA A 51 17.81 -9.17 -12.54
C ALA A 51 18.11 -8.54 -13.91
N PRO A 52 17.80 -9.23 -15.03
CA PRO A 52 18.00 -8.67 -16.36
C PRO A 52 17.20 -7.37 -16.56
N LEU A 53 17.85 -6.36 -17.15
CA LEU A 53 17.23 -5.06 -17.42
C LEU A 53 15.90 -5.17 -18.22
N PRO A 54 15.79 -6.01 -19.27
CA PRO A 54 14.52 -6.17 -19.99
C PRO A 54 13.39 -6.69 -19.09
N THR A 55 13.70 -7.62 -18.19
CA THR A 55 12.73 -8.17 -17.23
C THR A 55 12.27 -7.10 -16.25
N VAL A 56 13.18 -6.27 -15.74
CA VAL A 56 12.82 -5.14 -14.86
C VAL A 56 11.94 -4.12 -15.60
N LEU A 57 12.28 -3.78 -16.84
CA LEU A 57 11.48 -2.87 -17.67
C LEU A 57 10.08 -3.42 -17.95
N TYR A 58 9.95 -4.73 -18.16
CA TYR A 58 8.66 -5.41 -18.30
C TYR A 58 7.78 -5.19 -17.05
N HIS A 59 8.31 -5.49 -15.86
CA HIS A 59 7.58 -5.28 -14.61
C HIS A 59 7.23 -3.81 -14.36
N LEU A 60 8.19 -2.90 -14.57
CA LEU A 60 7.95 -1.46 -14.44
C LEU A 60 6.84 -0.98 -15.37
N THR A 61 6.79 -1.49 -16.61
CA THR A 61 5.75 -1.15 -17.57
C THR A 61 4.37 -1.58 -17.07
N ARG A 62 4.24 -2.80 -16.55
CA ARG A 62 2.98 -3.33 -16.01
C ARG A 62 2.53 -2.61 -14.75
N LEU A 63 3.45 -2.31 -13.84
CA LEU A 63 3.20 -1.49 -12.66
C LEU A 63 2.74 -0.08 -13.04
N ARG A 64 3.34 0.52 -14.08
CA ARG A 64 2.93 1.83 -14.60
C ARG A 64 1.52 1.80 -15.19
N ILE A 65 1.24 0.77 -15.99
CA ILE A 65 -0.07 0.54 -16.60
C ILE A 65 -1.17 0.39 -15.53
N ALA A 66 -0.87 -0.33 -14.45
CA ALA A 66 -1.75 -0.44 -13.29
C ALA A 66 -1.89 0.86 -12.50
N GLY A 67 -1.03 1.87 -12.72
CA GLY A 67 -1.02 3.12 -11.96
C GLY A 67 -0.31 3.02 -10.61
N LEU A 68 0.43 1.92 -10.36
CA LEU A 68 1.22 1.72 -9.13
C LEU A 68 2.54 2.50 -9.16
N VAL A 69 3.04 2.78 -10.36
CA VAL A 69 4.32 3.47 -10.57
C VAL A 69 4.14 4.66 -11.51
N GLU A 70 4.79 5.77 -11.17
CA GLU A 70 4.96 6.94 -12.02
C GLU A 70 6.38 6.99 -12.58
N MET A 71 6.52 7.62 -13.76
CA MET A 71 7.79 7.85 -14.43
C MET A 71 7.99 9.36 -14.59
N TYR A 72 9.23 9.80 -14.43
CA TYR A 72 9.63 11.19 -14.64
C TYR A 72 11.02 11.25 -15.27
N ARG A 73 11.22 12.26 -16.13
CA ARG A 73 12.50 12.54 -16.76
C ARG A 73 13.30 13.45 -15.84
N GLY A 74 14.57 13.12 -15.66
CA GLY A 74 15.51 13.95 -14.92
C GLY A 74 16.89 13.88 -15.56
N TYR A 75 17.88 14.41 -14.84
CA TYR A 75 19.27 14.38 -15.26
C TYR A 75 20.08 13.52 -14.29
N GLY A 76 20.83 12.56 -14.83
CA GLY A 76 21.78 11.75 -14.08
C GLY A 76 23.14 12.45 -13.94
N LYS A 77 24.15 11.65 -13.57
CA LYS A 77 25.54 12.13 -13.55
C LYS A 77 25.94 12.63 -14.94
N ARG A 78 26.72 13.73 -14.99
CA ARG A 78 27.16 14.40 -16.24
C ARG A 78 26.01 14.96 -17.10
N PHE A 79 24.92 15.39 -16.49
CA PHE A 79 23.77 16.02 -17.18
C PHE A 79 23.16 15.18 -18.31
N ARG A 80 23.27 13.85 -18.23
CA ARG A 80 22.61 12.96 -19.20
C ARG A 80 21.14 12.79 -18.83
N PRO A 81 20.19 12.88 -19.78
CA PRO A 81 18.79 12.57 -19.52
C PRO A 81 18.62 11.13 -19.04
N VAL A 82 17.88 10.92 -17.95
CA VAL A 82 17.61 9.61 -17.37
C VAL A 82 16.14 9.52 -16.95
N ILE A 83 15.59 8.31 -17.07
CA ILE A 83 14.26 7.96 -16.61
C ILE A 83 14.34 7.42 -15.18
N TYR A 84 13.51 7.98 -14.31
CA TYR A 84 13.34 7.52 -12.94
C TYR A 84 11.88 7.13 -12.67
N TYR A 85 11.71 6.26 -11.69
CA TYR A 85 10.45 5.66 -11.29
C TYR A 85 10.21 5.84 -9.78
N LYS A 86 8.96 6.15 -9.41
CA LYS A 86 8.49 6.19 -8.01
C LYS A 86 7.17 5.45 -7.87
N LEU A 87 6.88 4.99 -6.65
CA LEU A 87 5.53 4.53 -6.31
C LEU A 87 4.57 5.72 -6.31
N SER A 88 3.42 5.56 -6.97
CA SER A 88 2.42 6.62 -7.09
C SER A 88 1.42 6.63 -5.93
N PRO A 89 0.74 5.52 -5.59
CA PRO A 89 -0.18 5.50 -4.47
C PRO A 89 0.52 5.20 -3.15
N SER A 90 -0.03 5.75 -2.06
CA SER A 90 0.31 5.34 -0.69
C SER A 90 -0.52 4.15 -0.22
N GLU A 91 -1.65 3.88 -0.88
CA GLU A 91 -2.58 2.81 -0.55
C GLU A 91 -3.24 2.26 -1.82
N VAL A 92 -3.37 0.94 -1.90
CA VAL A 92 -4.08 0.24 -2.98
C VAL A 92 -5.24 -0.54 -2.37
N VAL A 93 -6.45 -0.33 -2.88
CA VAL A 93 -7.65 -1.04 -2.44
C VAL A 93 -8.28 -1.73 -3.63
N ILE A 94 -8.65 -3.00 -3.45
CA ILE A 94 -9.44 -3.75 -4.42
C ILE A 94 -10.85 -3.86 -3.83
N ASP A 95 -11.79 -3.22 -4.48
CA ASP A 95 -13.20 -3.27 -4.13
C ASP A 95 -13.85 -4.52 -4.73
N LEU A 96 -14.43 -5.34 -3.87
CA LEU A 96 -15.13 -6.57 -4.23
C LEU A 96 -16.63 -6.36 -4.41
N GLY A 97 -17.17 -5.17 -4.06
CA GLY A 97 -18.58 -4.83 -4.20
C GLY A 97 -19.52 -5.49 -3.18
N GLY A 98 -18.99 -6.00 -2.06
CA GLY A 98 -19.80 -6.57 -0.97
C GLY A 98 -20.41 -5.50 -0.06
N GLU A 99 -21.43 -5.89 0.72
CA GLU A 99 -22.00 -5.01 1.75
C GLU A 99 -20.93 -4.60 2.78
N LYS A 100 -20.98 -3.34 3.21
CA LYS A 100 -20.07 -2.85 4.25
C LYS A 100 -20.41 -3.56 5.55
N ILE A 101 -19.48 -4.36 6.06
CA ILE A 101 -19.57 -4.89 7.42
C ILE A 101 -19.35 -3.71 8.36
N GLU A 102 -20.44 -3.17 8.92
CA GLU A 102 -20.36 -2.21 10.01
C GLU A 102 -19.71 -2.92 11.19
N ARG A 103 -18.48 -2.50 11.54
CA ARG A 103 -17.87 -2.93 12.79
C ARG A 103 -18.61 -2.21 13.92
N GLY A 104 -19.55 -2.90 14.56
CA GLY A 104 -20.15 -2.45 15.80
C GLY A 104 -19.05 -2.11 16.80
N GLY A 105 -19.02 -0.87 17.27
CA GLY A 105 -18.09 -0.42 18.29
C GLY A 105 -18.44 -1.07 19.62
N GLU A 106 -17.67 -2.05 20.05
CA GLU A 106 -17.63 -2.45 21.46
C GLU A 106 -16.82 -1.40 22.23
N GLY A 107 -17.44 -0.74 23.22
CA GLY A 107 -16.68 0.07 24.17
C GLY A 107 -17.40 1.17 24.96
N GLU A 108 -18.69 1.07 25.27
CA GLU A 108 -19.26 1.86 26.38
C GLU A 108 -20.16 0.97 27.24
N ASN A 109 -19.57 0.41 28.30
CA ASN A 109 -20.33 0.04 29.49
C ASN A 109 -19.51 0.47 30.71
N ARG A 110 -19.59 1.77 31.03
CA ARG A 110 -19.20 2.31 32.33
C ARG A 110 -20.43 2.31 33.23
N ASP A 111 -20.19 1.98 34.49
CA ASP A 111 -21.00 2.27 35.66
C ASP A 111 -22.42 1.70 35.72
N ARG A 112 -22.56 0.68 36.58
CA ARG A 112 -23.48 0.80 37.71
C ARG A 112 -22.81 0.37 38.99
N GLY A 113 -22.42 1.37 39.78
CA GLY A 113 -22.18 1.21 41.20
C GLY A 113 -23.45 0.79 41.93
N GLY A 114 -23.27 -0.05 42.94
CA GLY A 114 -24.29 -0.47 43.88
C GLY A 114 -23.60 -1.07 45.10
N CYS A 115 -22.98 -0.22 45.93
CA CYS A 115 -22.49 -0.62 47.24
C CYS A 115 -23.51 -0.12 48.26
N ASP A 116 -24.47 -0.99 48.60
CA ASP A 116 -25.46 -0.73 49.63
C ASP A 116 -24.79 -0.69 51.01
N ARG A 117 -24.81 0.50 51.61
CA ARG A 117 -24.52 0.73 53.02
C ARG A 117 -25.83 0.65 53.79
N GLU A 118 -26.15 -0.51 54.34
CA GLU A 118 -27.08 -0.58 55.47
C GLU A 118 -26.31 -0.57 56.80
N ARG A 119 -26.28 0.63 57.39
CA ARG A 119 -26.02 0.85 58.81
C ARG A 119 -27.35 0.79 59.55
N ARG A 120 -27.60 -0.24 60.36
CA ARG A 120 -28.38 -0.22 61.63
C ARG A 120 -27.87 -1.44 62.41
N GLY A 121 -27.27 -1.35 63.59
CA GLY A 121 -27.66 -0.59 64.77
C GLY A 121 -27.95 -1.61 65.87
N SER A 122 -26.92 -1.94 66.67
CA SER A 122 -27.05 -2.74 67.89
C SER A 122 -27.87 -1.96 68.93
N LYS A 123 -28.84 -2.63 69.57
CA LYS A 123 -29.34 -2.26 70.90
C LYS A 123 -30.06 -3.45 71.56
N LEU A 124 -29.47 -3.86 72.69
CA LEU A 124 -30.00 -4.58 73.86
C LEU A 124 -30.44 -6.04 73.66
#